data_AF-A0A7J3A8F7-F1
#
_entry.id   AF-A0A7J3A8F7-F1
#
_cell.length_a   1.000
_cell.length_b   1.000
_cell.length_c   1.000
_cell.angle_alpha   90.00
_cell.angle_beta   90.00
_cell.angle_gamma   90.00
#
_symmetry.space_group_name_H-M   'P 1'
#
loop_
_entity.id
_entity.type
_entity.pdbx_description
1 polymer ?
#
loop_
_entity_poly.entity_id
_entity_poly.type
_entity_poly.pdbx_seq_one_letter_code
_entity_poly.pdbx_strand_id
1 'polypeptide(L)'
;MTSEQKTIITTKYFAALREIIGKREEAFEFDGEVNAKKFLEALVARYGEKVAEFLLDQKGTLRDSLVMLVNGTAVDTSDLTSLKLKNGDLVVILPPIGGGL
;
A
#
# COMPACT_ATOMS: atom_id res chain seq x y z
N MET A 1 -21.12 -9.87 21.38
CA MET A 1 -20.45 -8.59 21.11
C MET A 1 -19.14 -8.92 20.43
N THR A 2 -19.14 -8.96 19.11
CA THR A 2 -17.91 -9.08 18.33
C THR A 2 -17.20 -7.75 18.51
N SER A 3 -16.13 -7.71 19.29
CA SER A 3 -15.28 -6.53 19.37
C SER A 3 -14.79 -6.24 17.95
N GLU A 4 -15.25 -5.14 17.35
CA GLU A 4 -14.73 -4.69 16.06
C GLU A 4 -13.26 -4.37 16.26
N GLN A 5 -12.41 -5.30 15.83
CA GLN A 5 -10.97 -5.08 15.87
C GLN A 5 -10.64 -4.07 14.79
N LYS A 6 -10.35 -2.84 15.20
CA LYS A 6 -9.80 -1.82 14.31
C LYS A 6 -8.35 -2.17 13.97
N THR A 7 -8.04 -2.09 12.69
CA THR A 7 -6.70 -2.24 12.14
C THR A 7 -6.27 -0.91 11.54
N ILE A 8 -5.25 -0.30 12.12
CA ILE A 8 -4.66 0.96 11.66
C ILE A 8 -3.36 0.65 10.92
N ILE A 9 -3.28 1.02 9.65
CA ILE A 9 -2.08 0.87 8.83
C ILE A 9 -1.53 2.26 8.53
N THR A 10 -0.26 2.49 8.86
CA THR A 10 0.43 3.73 8.49
C THR A 10 1.11 3.54 7.14
N THR A 11 1.12 4.58 6.33
CA THR A 11 1.87 4.57 5.07
C THR A 11 2.64 5.86 4.87
N LYS A 12 3.85 5.73 4.29
CA LYS A 12 4.73 6.84 3.94
C LYS A 12 4.94 6.84 2.44
N TYR A 13 4.85 8.02 1.83
CA TYR A 13 4.93 8.18 0.39
C TYR A 13 6.28 8.79 -0.01
N PHE A 14 6.84 8.27 -1.10
CA PHE A 14 8.15 8.65 -1.61
C PHE A 14 8.08 8.97 -3.11
N ALA A 15 9.05 9.76 -3.59
CA ALA A 15 9.25 10.09 -5.00
C ALA A 15 7.93 10.45 -5.72
N ALA A 16 7.71 9.92 -6.94
CA ALA A 16 6.54 10.19 -7.75
C ALA A 16 5.21 9.88 -7.03
N LEU A 17 5.15 8.83 -6.20
CA LEU A 17 3.92 8.51 -5.45
C LEU A 17 3.57 9.63 -4.45
N ARG A 18 4.57 10.25 -3.83
CA ARG A 18 4.36 11.42 -2.96
C ARG A 18 3.88 12.64 -3.74
N GLU A 19 4.35 12.86 -4.96
CA GLU A 19 3.91 13.96 -5.80
C GLU A 19 2.45 13.78 -6.24
N ILE A 20 2.06 12.56 -6.59
CA ILE A 20 0.67 12.23 -6.96
C ILE A 20 -0.27 12.41 -5.76
N ILE A 21 0.13 11.96 -4.57
CA ILE A 21 -0.72 11.97 -3.37
C ILE A 21 -0.70 13.33 -2.65
N GLY A 22 0.41 14.06 -2.73
CA GLY A 22 0.58 15.36 -2.06
C GLY A 22 0.79 15.29 -0.55
N LYS A 23 0.95 14.09 0.04
CA LYS A 23 1.19 13.87 1.48
C LYS A 23 2.50 13.13 1.72
N ARG A 24 3.09 13.34 2.89
CA ARG A 24 4.29 12.60 3.33
C ARG A 24 3.93 11.25 3.93
N GLU A 25 2.87 11.23 4.72
CA GLU A 25 2.38 10.07 5.43
C GLU A 25 0.89 10.23 5.76
N GLU A 26 0.21 9.11 5.97
CA GLU A 26 -1.12 9.07 6.57
C GLU A 26 -1.40 7.70 7.18
N ALA A 27 -2.51 7.62 7.90
CA ALA A 27 -3.05 6.36 8.42
C ALA A 27 -4.36 5.99 7.71
N PHE A 28 -4.55 4.69 7.52
CA PHE A 28 -5.79 4.08 7.08
C PHE A 28 -6.36 3.28 8.23
N GLU A 29 -7.63 3.53 8.57
CA GLU A 29 -8.39 2.73 9.51
C GLU A 29 -9.24 1.73 8.74
N PHE A 30 -9.23 0.48 9.19
CA PHE A 30 -10.05 -0.58 8.66
C PHE A 30 -10.75 -1.31 9.79
N ASP A 31 -11.98 -1.75 9.51
CA ASP A 31 -12.69 -2.68 10.37
C ASP A 31 -12.31 -4.12 10.02
N GLY A 32 -11.84 -4.86 11.02
CA GLY A 32 -11.46 -6.26 10.93
C GLY A 32 -10.09 -6.53 10.31
N GLU A 33 -9.93 -7.73 9.76
CA GLU A 33 -8.70 -8.16 9.11
C GLU A 33 -8.44 -7.36 7.82
N VAL A 34 -7.15 -7.11 7.56
CA VAL A 34 -6.67 -6.40 6.38
C VAL A 34 -5.58 -7.24 5.72
N ASN A 35 -5.64 -7.32 4.39
CA ASN A 35 -4.55 -7.83 3.58
C ASN A 35 -4.05 -6.74 2.63
N ALA A 36 -2.91 -6.99 2.00
CA ALA A 36 -2.29 -6.03 1.09
C ALA A 36 -3.20 -5.63 -0.08
N LYS A 37 -4.04 -6.55 -0.58
CA LYS A 37 -5.03 -6.23 -1.63
C LYS A 37 -6.04 -5.18 -1.15
N LYS A 38 -6.68 -5.40 0.00
CA LYS A 38 -7.65 -4.46 0.60
C LYS A 38 -7.02 -3.10 0.89
N PHE A 39 -5.75 -3.09 1.31
CA PHE A 39 -5.00 -1.84 1.51
C PHE A 39 -4.76 -1.07 0.20
N LEU A 40 -4.33 -1.75 -0.88
CA LEU A 40 -4.15 -1.13 -2.20
C LEU A 40 -5.47 -0.60 -2.78
N GLU A 41 -6.55 -1.36 -2.63
CA GLU A 41 -7.89 -0.92 -3.03
C GLU A 41 -8.31 0.35 -2.29
N ALA A 42 -8.01 0.45 -0.99
CA ALA A 42 -8.31 1.66 -0.21
C ALA A 42 -7.48 2.87 -0.65
N LEU A 43 -6.19 2.68 -1.00
CA LEU A 43 -5.37 3.74 -1.59
C LEU A 43 -5.96 4.25 -2.91
N VAL A 44 -6.32 3.33 -3.80
CA VAL A 44 -6.92 3.66 -5.11
C VAL A 44 -8.28 4.33 -4.93
N ALA A 45 -9.13 3.82 -4.05
CA ALA A 45 -10.44 4.42 -3.80
C ALA A 45 -10.33 5.85 -3.24
N ARG A 46 -9.29 6.14 -2.45
CA ARG A 46 -9.07 7.47 -1.85
C ARG A 46 -8.52 8.50 -2.85
N TYR A 47 -7.58 8.09 -3.71
CA TYR A 47 -6.84 9.02 -4.58
C TYR A 47 -7.19 8.94 -6.06
N GLY A 48 -7.95 7.91 -6.46
CA GLY A 48 -8.46 7.75 -7.81
C GLY A 48 -7.45 7.20 -8.81
N GLU A 49 -7.76 7.42 -10.09
CA GLU A 49 -7.16 6.74 -11.24
C GLU A 49 -5.65 6.93 -11.35
N LYS A 50 -5.10 8.11 -11.08
CA LYS A 50 -3.64 8.34 -11.15
C LYS A 50 -2.84 7.42 -10.22
N VAL A 51 -3.38 7.12 -9.03
CA VAL A 51 -2.75 6.18 -8.10
C VAL A 51 -2.93 4.74 -8.57
N ALA A 52 -4.10 4.41 -9.14
CA ALA A 52 -4.33 3.09 -9.74
C ALA A 52 -3.35 2.83 -10.89
N GLU A 53 -3.21 3.77 -11.83
CA GLU A 53 -2.29 3.66 -12.96
C GLU A 53 -0.84 3.50 -12.50
N PHE A 54 -0.43 4.23 -11.47
CA PHE A 54 0.92 4.16 -10.92
C PHE A 54 1.18 2.83 -10.21
N LEU A 55 0.25 2.34 -9.39
CA LEU A 55 0.46 1.18 -8.52
C LEU A 55 0.13 -0.16 -9.20
N LEU A 56 -0.90 -0.19 -10.04
CA LEU A 56 -1.51 -1.43 -10.50
C LEU A 56 -1.19 -1.72 -11.97
N ASP A 57 -1.04 -3.01 -12.27
CA ASP A 57 -0.97 -3.52 -13.63
C ASP A 57 -2.38 -3.72 -14.23
N GLN A 58 -2.45 -4.28 -15.45
CA GLN A 58 -3.71 -4.54 -16.14
C GLN A 58 -4.59 -5.58 -15.44
N LYS A 59 -4.04 -6.36 -14.49
CA LYS A 59 -4.75 -7.37 -13.71
C LYS A 59 -5.23 -6.83 -12.35
N GLY A 60 -4.94 -5.55 -12.05
CA GLY A 60 -5.26 -4.95 -10.76
C GLY A 60 -4.35 -5.41 -9.63
N THR A 61 -3.19 -5.98 -9.95
CA THR A 61 -2.14 -6.37 -8.99
C THR A 61 -1.04 -5.33 -8.93
N LEU A 62 -0.25 -5.31 -7.84
CA LEU A 62 0.89 -4.40 -7.72
C LEU A 62 1.86 -4.64 -8.89
N ARG A 63 2.28 -3.58 -9.58
CA ARG A 63 3.25 -3.69 -10.68
C ARG A 63 4.57 -4.30 -10.20
N ASP A 64 5.12 -5.23 -10.98
CA ASP A 64 6.38 -5.93 -10.69
C ASP A 64 7.60 -5.00 -10.53
N SER A 65 7.53 -3.79 -11.06
CA SER A 65 8.57 -2.77 -10.92
C SER A 65 8.58 -2.10 -9.54
N LEU A 66 7.52 -2.27 -8.75
CA LEU A 66 7.38 -1.67 -7.43
C LEU A 66 7.75 -2.68 -6.33
N VAL A 67 8.27 -2.17 -5.22
CA VAL A 67 8.56 -2.97 -4.03
C VAL A 67 7.63 -2.53 -2.90
N MET A 68 6.88 -3.48 -2.34
CA MET A 68 6.15 -3.27 -1.09
C MET A 68 7.04 -3.66 0.09
N LEU A 69 7.11 -2.77 1.08
CA LEU A 69 7.76 -3.00 2.36
C LEU A 69 6.70 -2.99 3.46
N VAL A 70 6.77 -3.99 4.35
CA VAL A 70 6.02 -4.01 5.62
C VAL A 70 7.05 -3.91 6.74
N ASN A 71 6.97 -2.84 7.55
CA ASN A 71 7.91 -2.55 8.63
C ASN A 71 9.38 -2.56 8.18
N GLY A 72 9.64 -2.13 6.95
CA GLY A 72 10.99 -2.07 6.35
C GLY A 72 11.48 -3.36 5.71
N THR A 73 10.70 -4.45 5.74
CA THR A 73 11.03 -5.72 5.08
C THR A 73 10.24 -5.87 3.78
N ALA A 74 10.93 -6.22 2.69
CA ALA A 74 10.27 -6.52 1.43
C ALA A 74 9.42 -7.78 1.54
N VAL A 75 8.21 -7.72 1.02
CA VAL A 75 7.24 -8.83 1.07
C VAL A 75 6.97 -9.34 -0.33
N ASP A 76 6.63 -10.63 -0.42
CA ASP A 76 6.14 -11.20 -1.67
C ASP A 76 4.73 -10.66 -1.96
N THR A 77 4.57 -10.08 -3.14
CA THR A 77 3.31 -9.50 -3.62
C THR A 77 2.66 -10.34 -4.72
N SER A 78 3.16 -11.56 -4.97
CA SER A 78 2.57 -12.51 -5.92
C SER A 78 1.14 -12.92 -5.52
N ASP A 79 0.86 -12.97 -4.21
CA ASP A 79 -0.47 -13.14 -3.65
C ASP A 79 -0.77 -12.12 -2.55
N LEU A 80 -1.30 -10.97 -2.98
CA LEU A 80 -1.73 -9.89 -2.09
C LEU A 80 -2.89 -10.26 -1.15
N THR A 81 -3.60 -11.37 -1.41
CA THR A 81 -4.74 -11.78 -0.59
C THR A 81 -4.34 -12.57 0.64
N SER A 82 -3.24 -13.33 0.56
CA SER A 82 -2.66 -14.06 1.70
C SER A 82 -1.74 -13.20 2.57
N LEU A 83 -1.20 -12.10 2.03
CA LEU A 83 -0.39 -11.15 2.78
C LEU A 83 -1.23 -10.33 3.78
N LYS A 84 -1.34 -10.83 5.02
CA LYS A 84 -2.06 -10.16 6.12
C LYS A 84 -1.25 -8.99 6.68
N LEU A 85 -1.92 -7.87 6.87
CA LEU A 85 -1.40 -6.67 7.55
C LEU A 85 -2.00 -6.57 8.96
N LYS A 86 -1.19 -6.16 9.93
CA LYS A 86 -1.56 -6.08 11.33
C LYS A 86 -1.74 -4.63 11.76
N ASN A 87 -2.52 -4.45 12.82
CA ASN A 87 -2.68 -3.15 13.44
C ASN A 87 -1.32 -2.57 13.87
N GLY A 88 -1.03 -1.34 13.44
CA GLY A 88 0.23 -0.65 13.68
C GLY A 88 1.30 -0.84 12.61
N ASP A 89 1.07 -1.68 11.59
CA ASP A 89 2.05 -1.89 10.53
C ASP A 89 2.29 -0.61 9.71
N LEU A 90 3.56 -0.39 9.36
CA LEU A 90 3.98 0.59 8.38
C LEU A 90 4.13 -0.08 7.00
N VAL A 91 3.31 0.34 6.04
CA VAL A 91 3.39 -0.14 4.65
C VAL A 91 3.93 0.97 3.75
N VAL A 92 4.99 0.67 3.01
CA VAL A 92 5.61 1.58 2.04
C VAL A 92 5.66 0.91 0.69
N ILE A 93 5.31 1.64 -0.37
CA ILE A 93 5.48 1.19 -1.75
C ILE A 93 6.53 2.09 -2.39
N LEU A 94 7.64 1.49 -2.82
CA LEU A 94 8.74 2.20 -3.44
C LEU A 94 8.70 1.98 -4.95
N PRO A 95 8.84 3.04 -5.76
CA PRO A 95 9.17 2.88 -7.17
C PRO A 95 10.54 2.20 -7.33
N PRO A 96 10.88 1.71 -8.54
CA PRO A 96 12.23 1.28 -8.83
C PRO A 96 13.20 2.35 -8.37
N ILE A 97 14.24 1.94 -7.65
CA ILE A 97 15.36 2.82 -7.36
C ILE A 97 16.04 3.11 -8.70
N GLY A 98 15.67 4.24 -9.30
CA GLY A 98 16.41 4.80 -10.42
C GLY A 98 17.79 5.17 -9.92
N GLY A 99 18.82 4.49 -10.42
CA GLY A 99 20.19 4.96 -10.26
C GLY A 99 20.25 6.42 -10.70
N GLY A 100 20.86 7.25 -9.86
CA GLY A 100 21.19 8.62 -10.24
C GLY A 100 21.96 8.59 -11.57
N LEU A 101 21.58 9.47 -12.48
CA LEU A 101 22.40 9.79 -13.66
C LEU A 101 23.84 10.12 -13.23
#